data_AF-A0A1I4E509-F1
#
_entry.id   AF-A0A1I4E509-F1
#
_cell.length_a   1.000
_cell.length_b   1.000
_cell.length_c   1.000
_cell.angle_alpha   90.00
_cell.angle_beta   90.00
_cell.angle_gamma   90.00
#
_symmetry.space_group_name_H-M   'P 1'
#
loop_
_entity.id
_entity.type
_entity.pdbx_description
1 polymer ?
#
loop_
_entity_poly.entity_id
_entity_poly.type
_entity_poly.pdbx_seq_one_letter_code
_entity_poly.pdbx_strand_id
1 'polypeptide(L)'
;MIARIASAVAVLSLAACASSGTGIRPLGNNLPANPVPVATPQPAVLTAKERLVGAIESNGCALTADNVGAVLTQATISREELVQLTPQLQAEGRVETSGDGAIRVTSDRCI
;
A
#
# COMPACT_ATOMS: atom_id res chain seq x y z
N MET A 1 -25.99 -3.68 41.08
CA MET A 1 -25.72 -5.13 40.94
C MET A 1 -24.38 -5.29 40.21
N ILE A 2 -23.38 -5.85 40.91
CA ILE A 2 -22.41 -6.87 40.47
C ILE A 2 -21.70 -6.56 39.12
N ALA A 3 -20.55 -5.89 39.08
CA ALA A 3 -19.19 -6.37 39.40
C ALA A 3 -18.72 -7.55 38.52
N ARG A 4 -17.60 -7.35 37.79
CA ARG A 4 -16.36 -8.17 37.80
C ARG A 4 -15.83 -8.72 36.45
N ILE A 5 -14.50 -8.63 36.32
CA ILE A 5 -13.56 -9.65 35.77
C ILE A 5 -13.52 -9.75 34.23
N ALA A 6 -12.38 -9.83 33.54
CA ALA A 6 -10.98 -9.78 33.95
C ALA A 6 -10.11 -9.54 32.72
N SER A 7 -8.97 -8.91 32.99
CA SER A 7 -7.76 -8.88 32.19
C SER A 7 -7.31 -10.29 31.79
N ALA A 8 -6.95 -10.48 30.52
CA ALA A 8 -6.10 -11.58 30.08
C ALA A 8 -4.96 -11.00 29.25
N VAL A 9 -3.92 -10.58 29.99
CA VAL A 9 -2.60 -10.26 29.45
C VAL A 9 -1.94 -11.60 29.10
N ALA A 10 -1.72 -11.87 27.82
CA ALA A 10 -0.92 -13.01 27.37
C ALA A 10 0.43 -12.50 26.85
N VAL A 11 1.45 -12.55 27.72
CA VAL A 11 2.85 -12.31 27.38
C VAL A 11 3.42 -13.60 26.81
N LEU A 12 3.77 -13.61 25.52
CA LEU A 12 4.52 -14.71 24.91
C LEU A 12 5.98 -14.27 24.76
N SER A 13 6.84 -14.76 25.65
CA SER A 13 8.29 -14.57 25.60
C SER A 13 8.92 -15.60 24.66
N LEU A 14 9.55 -15.17 23.56
CA LEU A 14 10.43 -16.02 22.77
C LEU A 14 11.88 -15.83 23.25
N ALA A 15 12.43 -16.92 23.75
CA ALA A 15 13.81 -17.06 24.18
C ALA A 15 14.74 -17.40 23.00
N ALA A 16 15.97 -16.90 23.12
CA ALA A 16 17.25 -17.48 22.69
C ALA A 16 17.48 -17.79 21.19
N CYS A 17 18.51 -17.13 20.65
CA CYS A 17 19.66 -17.84 20.09
C CYS A 17 20.91 -16.96 20.28
N ALA A 18 21.78 -17.38 21.20
CA ALA A 18 23.16 -16.91 21.28
C ALA A 18 23.99 -17.76 20.31
N SER A 19 24.67 -17.11 19.38
CA SER A 19 25.71 -17.73 18.55
C SER A 19 26.88 -16.77 18.43
N SER A 20 27.77 -16.86 19.43
CA SER A 20 29.11 -16.27 19.42
C SER A 20 29.98 -17.06 18.44
N GLY A 21 30.08 -16.60 17.20
CA GLY A 21 31.00 -17.11 16.20
C GLY A 21 32.21 -16.19 16.04
N THR A 22 33.37 -16.62 16.54
CA THR A 22 34.69 -16.03 16.29
C THR A 22 35.26 -16.47 14.93
N GLY A 23 35.84 -15.50 14.19
CA GLY A 23 36.53 -15.67 12.89
C GLY A 23 35.80 -14.86 11.82
N ILE A 24 36.37 -13.94 11.01
CA ILE A 24 37.58 -13.98 10.17
C ILE A 24 37.92 -12.52 9.76
N ARG A 25 39.20 -12.16 9.57
CA ARG A 25 39.68 -10.96 8.82
C ARG A 25 40.40 -11.45 7.55
N PRO A 26 40.74 -10.61 6.54
CA PRO A 26 40.10 -9.43 5.94
C PRO A 26 39.94 -9.58 4.38
N LEU A 27 39.57 -8.50 3.68
CA LEU A 27 39.59 -8.25 2.22
C LEU A 27 38.33 -8.58 1.38
N GLY A 28 37.80 -7.52 0.77
CA GLY A 28 36.90 -7.58 -0.37
C GLY A 28 35.79 -6.55 -0.23
N ASN A 29 35.81 -5.50 -1.06
CA ASN A 29 34.73 -4.53 -1.23
C ASN A 29 33.34 -5.22 -1.16
N ASN A 30 32.65 -5.08 -0.04
CA ASN A 30 31.27 -5.50 0.14
C ASN A 30 30.55 -4.43 0.94
N LEU A 31 30.43 -3.21 0.38
CA LEU A 31 29.32 -2.38 0.82
C LEU A 31 28.05 -3.19 0.54
N PRO A 32 27.12 -3.30 1.51
CA PRO A 32 25.84 -3.93 1.23
C PRO A 32 25.26 -3.23 0.01
N ALA A 33 24.99 -4.00 -1.04
CA ALA A 33 24.06 -3.55 -2.06
C ALA A 33 22.83 -3.08 -1.28
N ASN A 34 22.47 -1.80 -1.43
CA ASN A 34 21.20 -1.32 -0.89
C ASN A 34 20.16 -2.37 -1.30
N PRO A 35 19.37 -2.93 -0.35
CA PRO A 35 18.36 -3.89 -0.71
C PRO A 35 17.40 -3.17 -1.66
N VAL A 36 17.59 -3.38 -2.96
CA VAL A 36 16.56 -3.09 -3.95
C VAL A 36 15.38 -3.94 -3.52
N PRO A 37 14.22 -3.32 -3.22
CA PRO A 37 13.04 -4.08 -2.84
C PRO A 37 12.77 -5.10 -3.95
N VAL A 38 13.09 -6.37 -3.69
CA VAL A 38 12.71 -7.46 -4.57
C VAL A 38 11.19 -7.49 -4.50
N ALA A 39 10.54 -7.15 -5.62
CA ALA A 39 9.10 -7.25 -5.77
C ALA A 39 8.70 -8.71 -5.53
N THR A 40 8.36 -9.04 -4.28
CA THR A 40 7.68 -10.28 -3.96
C THR A 40 6.36 -10.24 -4.70
N PRO A 41 5.96 -11.33 -5.39
CA PRO A 41 4.64 -11.41 -6.00
C PRO A 41 3.62 -11.15 -4.89
N GLN A 42 3.01 -9.96 -4.89
CA GLN A 42 1.94 -9.69 -3.95
C GLN A 42 0.84 -10.71 -4.29
N PRO A 43 0.29 -11.43 -3.29
CA PRO A 43 -0.88 -12.27 -3.53
C PRO A 43 -1.91 -11.44 -4.28
N ALA A 44 -2.66 -12.04 -5.21
CA ALA A 44 -3.62 -11.39 -6.11
C ALA A 44 -4.83 -10.76 -5.36
N VAL A 45 -4.54 -9.94 -4.37
CA VAL A 45 -5.40 -9.19 -3.46
C VAL A 45 -5.54 -7.83 -4.13
N LEU A 46 -6.41 -7.76 -5.14
CA LEU A 46 -6.73 -6.57 -5.95
C LEU A 46 -5.48 -5.91 -6.56
N THR A 47 -5.38 -5.96 -7.89
CA THR A 47 -4.38 -5.18 -8.61
C THR A 47 -4.39 -3.72 -8.12
N ALA A 48 -3.24 -3.04 -8.09
CA ALA A 48 -3.16 -1.65 -7.61
C ALA A 48 -4.19 -0.72 -8.29
N LYS A 49 -4.54 -1.03 -9.54
CA LYS A 49 -5.65 -0.44 -10.31
C LYS A 49 -7.01 -0.59 -9.62
N GLU A 50 -7.37 -1.80 -9.18
CA GLU A 50 -8.64 -2.07 -8.50
C GLU A 50 -8.70 -1.42 -7.12
N ARG A 51 -7.59 -1.42 -6.37
CA ARG A 51 -7.51 -0.72 -5.08
C ARG A 51 -7.70 0.79 -5.24
N LEU A 52 -7.08 1.37 -6.27
CA LEU A 52 -7.24 2.79 -6.61
C LEU A 52 -8.68 3.12 -6.98
N VAL A 53 -9.30 2.35 -7.88
CA VAL A 53 -10.69 2.57 -8.30
C VAL A 53 -11.64 2.46 -7.10
N GLY A 54 -11.52 1.41 -6.29
CA GLY A 54 -12.35 1.25 -5.09
C GLY A 54 -12.14 2.36 -4.04
N ALA A 55 -10.92 2.90 -3.93
CA ALA A 55 -10.64 4.02 -3.05
C ALA A 55 -11.26 5.33 -3.56
N ILE A 56 -11.21 5.60 -4.87
CA ILE A 56 -11.88 6.78 -5.46
C ILE A 56 -13.41 6.65 -5.32
N GLU A 57 -13.98 5.47 -5.56
CA GLU A 57 -15.41 5.18 -5.34
C GLU A 57 -15.82 5.50 -3.89
N SER A 58 -15.01 5.09 -2.91
CA SER A 58 -15.27 5.35 -1.49
C SER A 58 -15.19 6.84 -1.11
N ASN A 59 -14.52 7.66 -1.91
CA ASN A 59 -14.28 9.09 -1.65
C ASN A 59 -15.18 9.98 -2.54
N GLY A 60 -16.26 9.45 -3.09
CA GLY A 60 -17.24 10.21 -3.85
C GLY A 60 -16.99 10.25 -5.36
N CYS A 61 -16.36 9.20 -5.91
CA CYS A 61 -16.20 8.98 -7.35
C CYS A 61 -15.30 9.96 -8.09
N ALA A 62 -14.73 10.94 -7.40
CA ALA A 62 -13.81 11.92 -7.95
C ALA A 62 -12.56 12.00 -7.08
N LEU A 63 -11.40 11.94 -7.73
CA LEU A 63 -10.10 12.27 -7.17
C LEU A 63 -9.81 13.75 -7.43
N THR A 64 -9.66 14.51 -6.37
CA THR A 64 -9.33 15.93 -6.39
C THR A 64 -8.04 16.18 -5.61
N ALA A 65 -7.49 17.39 -5.70
CA ALA A 65 -6.30 17.77 -4.93
C ALA A 65 -6.53 17.69 -3.41
N ASP A 66 -7.78 17.86 -2.95
CA ASP A 66 -8.16 17.83 -1.54
C ASP A 66 -8.19 16.40 -0.96
N ASN A 67 -8.61 15.41 -1.76
CA ASN A 67 -8.81 14.03 -1.29
C ASN A 67 -7.73 13.04 -1.76
N VAL A 68 -6.83 13.45 -2.67
CA VAL A 68 -5.79 12.57 -3.23
C VAL A 68 -4.95 11.89 -2.16
N GLY A 69 -4.61 12.59 -1.06
CA GLY A 69 -3.85 11.99 0.04
C GLY A 69 -4.59 10.86 0.74
N ALA A 70 -5.89 11.04 1.00
CA ALA A 70 -6.75 10.04 1.62
C ALA A 70 -6.94 8.82 0.70
N VAL A 71 -7.19 9.07 -0.59
CA VAL A 71 -7.37 8.01 -1.60
C VAL A 71 -6.10 7.19 -1.78
N LEU A 72 -4.93 7.81 -1.90
CA LEU A 72 -3.63 7.12 -2.02
C LEU A 72 -3.36 6.23 -0.80
N THR A 73 -3.65 6.75 0.40
CA THR A 73 -3.48 6.01 1.66
C THR A 73 -4.42 4.81 1.70
N GLN A 74 -5.69 5.01 1.35
CA GLN A 74 -6.70 3.94 1.33
C GLN A 74 -6.38 2.88 0.28
N ALA A 75 -5.95 3.29 -0.91
CA ALA A 75 -5.51 2.37 -1.97
C ALA A 75 -4.15 1.72 -1.63
N THR A 76 -3.43 2.22 -0.62
CA THR A 76 -2.07 1.80 -0.26
C THR A 76 -1.17 1.78 -1.50
N ILE A 77 -1.19 2.89 -2.23
CA ILE A 77 -0.32 3.15 -3.38
C ILE A 77 0.42 4.47 -3.17
N SER A 78 1.57 4.61 -3.85
CA SER A 78 2.32 5.87 -3.82
C SER A 78 1.83 6.84 -4.90
N ARG A 79 2.29 8.09 -4.82
CA ARG A 79 1.93 9.14 -5.78
C ARG A 79 2.57 8.87 -7.14
N GLU A 80 3.77 8.29 -7.17
CA GLU A 80 4.45 7.83 -8.38
C GLU A 80 3.65 6.72 -9.05
N GLU A 81 3.14 5.78 -8.26
CA GLU A 81 2.31 4.68 -8.73
C GLU A 81 0.99 5.19 -9.31
N LEU A 82 0.34 6.17 -8.69
CA LEU A 82 -0.84 6.84 -9.26
C LEU A 82 -0.56 7.43 -10.65
N VAL A 83 0.58 8.11 -10.85
CA VAL A 83 0.95 8.69 -12.15
C VAL A 83 1.17 7.60 -13.21
N GLN A 84 1.66 6.42 -12.81
CA GLN A 84 1.82 5.27 -13.71
C GLN A 84 0.50 4.55 -14.01
N LEU A 85 -0.42 4.50 -13.05
CA LEU A 85 -1.69 3.77 -13.15
C LEU A 85 -2.80 4.57 -13.83
N THR A 86 -2.84 5.88 -13.62
CA THR A 86 -3.85 6.79 -14.21
C THR A 86 -4.00 6.63 -15.73
N PRO A 87 -2.95 6.75 -16.56
CA PRO A 87 -3.08 6.62 -18.01
C PRO A 87 -3.52 5.23 -18.46
N GLN A 88 -3.17 4.18 -17.70
CA GLN A 88 -3.63 2.83 -17.97
C GLN A 88 -5.13 2.69 -17.69
N LEU A 89 -5.60 3.22 -16.57
CA LEU A 89 -7.02 3.24 -16.22
C LEU A 89 -7.86 4.07 -17.21
N GLN A 90 -7.29 5.15 -17.74
CA GLN A 90 -7.94 5.95 -18.78
C GLN A 90 -8.05 5.19 -20.11
N ALA A 91 -6.97 4.52 -20.53
CA ALA A 91 -6.98 3.69 -21.73
C ALA A 91 -7.95 2.52 -21.63
N GLU A 92 -8.16 2.00 -20.42
CA GLU A 92 -9.17 0.97 -20.11
C GLU A 92 -10.60 1.53 -19.99
N GLY A 93 -10.78 2.86 -20.04
CA GLY A 93 -12.09 3.49 -19.88
C GLY A 93 -12.67 3.38 -18.47
N ARG A 94 -11.82 3.14 -17.46
CA ARG A 94 -12.20 2.99 -16.04
C ARG A 94 -12.17 4.30 -15.27
N VAL A 95 -11.41 5.27 -15.76
CA VAL A 95 -11.38 6.63 -15.23
C VAL A 95 -11.34 7.64 -16.36
N GLU A 96 -11.89 8.81 -16.13
CA GLU A 96 -11.85 9.96 -17.03
C GLU A 96 -11.25 11.18 -16.31
N THR A 97 -10.62 12.08 -17.05
CA THR A 97 -10.15 13.34 -16.48
C THR A 97 -11.15 14.43 -16.81
N SER A 98 -11.71 15.05 -15.76
CA SER A 98 -12.51 16.26 -15.91
C SER A 98 -11.60 17.43 -16.30
N GLY A 99 -12.15 18.44 -16.99
CA GLY A 99 -11.40 19.61 -17.46
C GLY A 99 -10.63 20.38 -16.37
N ASP A 100 -11.01 20.20 -15.11
CA ASP A 100 -10.39 20.80 -13.92
C ASP A 100 -9.18 20.03 -13.39
N GLY A 101 -8.77 18.94 -14.06
CA GLY A 101 -7.67 18.06 -13.62
C GLY A 101 -8.09 17.04 -12.55
N ALA A 102 -9.37 16.96 -12.22
CA ALA A 102 -9.92 15.91 -11.36
C ALA A 102 -10.07 14.59 -12.14
N ILE A 103 -9.80 13.46 -11.50
CA ILE A 103 -9.99 12.13 -12.10
C ILE A 103 -11.30 11.55 -11.58
N ARG A 104 -12.26 11.24 -12.46
CA ARG A 104 -13.50 10.55 -12.10
C ARG A 104 -13.43 9.09 -12.48
N VAL A 105 -14.01 8.23 -11.64
CA VAL A 105 -14.18 6.81 -11.98
C VAL A 105 -15.44 6.66 -12.82
N THR A 106 -15.33 5.92 -13.93
CA THR A 106 -16.42 5.61 -14.87
C THR A 106 -16.96 4.19 -14.66
N SER A 107 -17.06 3.76 -13.40
CA SER A 107 -17.64 2.47 -13.03
C SER A 107 -19.16 2.58 -12.87
N ASP A 108 -19.87 1.45 -12.88
CA ASP A 108 -21.32 1.40 -12.65
C ASP A 108 -21.78 2.03 -11.33
N ARG A 109 -20.86 2.25 -10.37
CA ARG A 109 -21.14 2.89 -9.08
C ARG A 109 -21.03 4.42 -9.11
N CYS A 110 -20.44 4.97 -10.16
CA CYS A 110 -20.04 6.37 -10.26
C CYS A 110 -20.62 7.10 -11.48
N ILE A 111 -21.56 6.46 -12.19
CA ILE A 111 -22.35 7.00 -13.29
C ILE A 111 -23.75 7.43 -12.86
#